data_AF-A0AA36EX78-F1
#
_entry.id   AF-A0AA36EX78-F1
#
_cell.length_a   1.000
_cell.length_b   1.000
_cell.length_c   1.000
_cell.angle_alpha   90.00
_cell.angle_beta   90.00
_cell.angle_gamma   90.00
#
_symmetry.space_group_name_H-M   'P 1'
#
loop_
_entity.id
_entity.type
_entity.pdbx_description
1 polymer ?
#
loop_
_entity_poly.entity_id
_entity_poly.type
_entity_poly.pdbx_seq_one_letter_code
_entity_poly.pdbx_strand_id
1 'polypeptide(L)'
;MPYRTVGCIFNHYQFYANCQSSDAIEMCEFNVKVSSSWKSMSEDAIWSICEPSSCPLWPPLCPLRRNPFDTVKYSDLLEKQLCDLVVAYRQNEGLTTQWDHELSYLLTSLLSSHECERITGFTAGNEEFQDALRQAIPEKHTFSGFPIQQAHTNIKKLFHEALKSSLCQDIISCRGDKVRLSVRVCVFPYPESSFLAILLYNNKEKKG
;
A
#
# COMPACT_ATOMS: atom_id res chain seq x y z
N MET A 1 -16.90 -10.41 17.02
CA MET A 1 -15.63 -9.92 16.43
C MET A 1 -14.91 -11.13 15.84
N PRO A 2 -14.58 -11.13 14.55
CA PRO A 2 -13.74 -12.17 13.96
C PRO A 2 -12.32 -12.14 14.58
N TYR A 3 -11.59 -13.26 14.49
CA TYR A 3 -10.19 -13.39 14.93
C TYR A 3 -9.94 -13.20 16.45
N ARG A 4 -10.75 -13.83 17.32
CA ARG A 4 -10.50 -13.82 18.78
C ARG A 4 -9.88 -15.11 19.33
N THR A 5 -9.79 -16.15 18.51
CA THR A 5 -9.29 -17.46 18.92
C THR A 5 -8.20 -17.98 17.99
N VAL A 6 -7.33 -18.85 18.51
CA VAL A 6 -6.21 -19.48 17.80
C VAL A 6 -6.29 -20.99 17.99
N GLY A 7 -6.73 -21.70 16.96
CA GLY A 7 -6.80 -23.17 16.98
C GLY A 7 -5.48 -23.85 16.57
N CYS A 8 -4.65 -23.20 15.77
CA CYS A 8 -3.36 -23.75 15.32
C CYS A 8 -2.38 -22.65 14.91
N ILE A 9 -1.10 -23.02 14.89
CA ILE A 9 0.02 -22.22 14.38
C ILE A 9 0.82 -23.12 13.44
N PHE A 10 1.17 -22.63 12.25
CA PHE A 10 1.94 -23.41 11.29
C PHE A 10 2.90 -22.55 10.48
N ASN A 11 3.90 -23.20 9.92
CA ASN A 11 4.77 -22.68 8.88
C ASN A 11 5.00 -23.75 7.81
N HIS A 12 6.01 -23.57 6.96
CA HIS A 12 6.34 -24.47 5.87
C HIS A 12 7.02 -25.78 6.29
N TYR A 13 7.34 -25.95 7.58
CA TYR A 13 7.99 -27.14 8.14
C TYR A 13 7.25 -27.75 9.33
N GLN A 14 6.47 -26.96 10.05
CA GLN A 14 5.95 -27.34 11.36
C GLN A 14 4.49 -26.93 11.49
N PHE A 15 3.71 -27.79 12.15
CA PHE A 15 2.31 -27.54 12.49
C PHE A 15 2.10 -27.82 13.97
N TYR A 16 1.44 -26.91 14.66
CA TYR A 16 1.11 -26.99 16.07
C TYR A 16 -0.38 -26.77 16.27
N ALA A 17 -1.07 -27.72 16.87
CA ALA A 17 -2.46 -27.57 17.31
C ALA A 17 -2.49 -27.01 18.73
N ASN A 18 -3.39 -26.05 18.98
CA ASN A 18 -3.61 -25.53 20.32
C ASN A 18 -4.32 -26.61 21.16
N CYS A 19 -3.72 -27.00 22.28
CA CYS A 19 -4.30 -27.93 23.24
C CYS A 19 -4.46 -27.32 24.65
N GLN A 20 -4.41 -26.00 24.74
CA GLN A 20 -4.67 -25.25 25.97
C GLN A 20 -6.15 -25.32 26.36
N SER A 21 -6.45 -24.97 27.61
CA SER A 21 -7.82 -24.91 28.12
C SER A 21 -8.67 -23.80 27.50
N SER A 22 -8.03 -22.76 26.94
CA SER A 22 -8.67 -21.69 26.20
C SER A 22 -7.90 -21.41 24.92
N ASP A 23 -8.63 -21.19 23.83
CA ASP A 23 -8.10 -20.78 22.54
C ASP A 23 -8.20 -19.26 22.32
N ALA A 24 -8.69 -18.50 23.31
CA ALA A 24 -8.81 -17.05 23.23
C ALA A 24 -7.43 -16.38 23.20
N ILE A 25 -7.20 -15.46 22.26
CA ILE A 25 -5.92 -14.76 22.06
C ILE A 25 -5.41 -14.10 23.35
N GLU A 26 -6.32 -13.54 24.15
CA GLU A 26 -6.00 -12.82 25.39
C GLU A 26 -5.37 -13.72 26.47
N MET A 27 -5.67 -15.03 26.43
CA MET A 27 -5.26 -16.01 27.44
C MET A 27 -4.30 -17.08 26.90
N CYS A 28 -4.06 -17.07 25.58
CA CYS A 28 -3.28 -18.08 24.89
C CYS A 28 -1.78 -17.88 25.13
N GLU A 29 -1.08 -18.92 25.58
CA GLU A 29 0.38 -18.98 25.63
C GLU A 29 0.92 -19.23 24.22
N PHE A 30 1.72 -18.32 23.67
CA PHE A 30 2.27 -18.44 22.31
C PHE A 30 3.62 -19.16 22.24
N ASN A 31 4.07 -19.76 23.35
CA ASN A 31 5.30 -20.54 23.36
C ASN A 31 5.06 -21.96 22.83
N VAL A 32 5.23 -22.14 21.52
CA VAL A 32 5.03 -23.43 20.82
C VAL A 32 5.95 -24.56 21.28
N LYS A 33 6.99 -24.27 22.07
CA LYS A 33 7.89 -25.29 22.64
C LYS A 33 7.27 -26.01 23.85
N VAL A 34 6.20 -25.47 24.42
CA VAL A 34 5.52 -26.06 25.58
C VAL A 34 4.54 -27.13 25.09
N SER A 35 4.92 -28.40 25.20
CA SER A 35 4.16 -29.53 24.67
C SER A 35 2.79 -29.75 25.35
N SER A 36 2.58 -29.19 26.54
CA SER A 36 1.27 -29.20 27.21
C SER A 36 0.29 -28.17 26.63
N SER A 37 0.82 -27.11 26.02
CA SER A 37 0.05 -26.01 25.44
C SER A 37 -0.11 -26.18 23.93
N TRP A 38 0.90 -26.76 23.27
CA TRP A 38 0.92 -26.96 21.83
C TRP A 38 1.32 -28.38 21.46
N LYS A 39 0.45 -29.07 20.72
CA LYS A 39 0.74 -30.39 20.19
C LYS A 39 1.32 -30.27 18.78
N SER A 40 2.59 -30.62 18.64
CA SER A 40 3.25 -30.67 17.33
C SER A 40 2.80 -31.89 16.54
N MET A 41 2.58 -31.70 15.23
CA MET A 41 2.45 -32.80 14.28
C MET A 41 3.85 -33.27 13.87
N SER A 42 4.05 -34.58 13.71
CA SER A 42 5.35 -35.11 13.29
C SER A 42 5.72 -34.62 11.90
N GLU A 43 7.00 -34.29 11.71
CA GLU A 43 7.50 -33.84 10.40
C GLU A 43 7.27 -34.90 9.32
N ASP A 44 7.42 -36.18 9.64
CA ASP A 44 7.13 -37.29 8.71
C ASP A 44 5.66 -37.31 8.26
N ALA A 45 4.72 -37.00 9.16
CA ALA A 45 3.30 -36.93 8.81
C ALA A 45 3.02 -35.71 7.92
N ILE A 46 3.67 -34.57 8.18
CA ILE A 46 3.57 -33.38 7.33
C ILE A 46 4.14 -33.68 5.93
N TRP A 47 5.34 -34.27 5.86
CA TRP A 47 6.01 -34.56 4.59
C TRP A 47 5.32 -35.63 3.77
N SER A 48 4.75 -36.67 4.39
CA SER A 48 3.98 -37.68 3.63
C SER A 48 2.79 -37.10 2.85
N ILE A 49 2.23 -35.97 3.32
CA ILE A 49 1.13 -35.26 2.65
C ILE A 49 1.68 -34.21 1.68
N CYS A 50 2.76 -33.52 2.05
CA CYS A 50 3.33 -32.41 1.28
C CYS A 50 4.38 -32.82 0.23
N GLU A 51 4.70 -34.11 0.10
CA GLU A 51 5.65 -34.59 -0.90
C GLU A 51 5.13 -34.25 -2.32
N PRO A 52 5.97 -33.72 -3.23
CA PRO A 52 5.55 -33.37 -4.60
C PRO A 52 4.92 -34.55 -5.36
N SER A 53 5.23 -35.78 -4.94
CA SER A 53 4.74 -37.05 -5.47
C SER A 53 3.37 -37.47 -4.91
N SER A 54 3.00 -36.98 -3.71
CA SER A 54 1.81 -37.42 -2.98
C SER A 54 0.52 -36.72 -3.44
N CYS A 55 0.63 -35.57 -4.12
CA CYS A 55 -0.51 -34.79 -4.60
C CYS A 55 -0.24 -34.21 -6.00
N PRO A 56 -0.34 -35.02 -7.09
CA PRO A 56 -0.09 -34.56 -8.47
C PRO A 56 -1.10 -33.51 -8.97
N LEU A 57 -2.18 -33.27 -8.23
CA LEU A 57 -3.19 -32.23 -8.51
C LEU A 57 -2.87 -30.89 -7.85
N TRP A 58 -1.91 -30.84 -6.92
CA TRP A 58 -1.58 -29.61 -6.23
C TRP A 58 -0.49 -28.87 -7.01
N PRO A 59 -0.68 -27.58 -7.32
CA PRO A 59 0.40 -26.79 -7.89
C PRO A 59 1.60 -26.87 -6.93
N PRO A 60 2.85 -26.90 -7.46
CA PRO A 60 4.03 -26.98 -6.63
C PRO A 60 3.95 -25.90 -5.56
N LEU A 61 4.13 -26.29 -4.29
CA LEU A 61 4.04 -25.39 -3.14
C LEU A 61 4.81 -24.10 -3.46
N CYS A 62 4.08 -23.01 -3.69
CA CYS A 62 4.71 -21.72 -3.95
C CYS A 62 5.46 -21.35 -2.67
N PRO A 63 6.81 -21.36 -2.67
CA PRO A 63 7.54 -21.05 -1.45
C PRO A 63 7.15 -19.63 -1.04
N LEU A 64 6.93 -19.43 0.26
CA LEU A 64 6.78 -18.10 0.84
C LEU A 64 8.09 -17.33 0.58
N ARG A 65 8.15 -16.61 -0.53
CA ARG A 65 9.32 -15.83 -0.91
C ARG A 65 9.27 -14.52 -0.16
N ARG A 66 10.37 -14.20 0.54
CA ARG A 66 10.59 -12.84 1.03
C ARG A 66 10.53 -11.90 -0.15
N ASN A 67 9.77 -10.80 -0.02
CA ASN A 67 9.82 -9.73 -1.02
C ASN A 67 11.29 -9.29 -1.18
N PRO A 68 11.90 -9.41 -2.37
CA PRO A 68 13.30 -9.06 -2.57
C PRO A 68 13.54 -7.55 -2.54
N PHE A 69 12.47 -6.73 -2.55
CA PHE A 69 12.56 -5.29 -2.65
C PHE A 69 12.29 -4.59 -1.32
N ASP A 70 13.12 -3.58 -1.04
CA ASP A 70 12.82 -2.53 -0.07
C ASP A 70 11.75 -1.61 -0.67
N THR A 71 10.49 -1.83 -0.29
CA THR A 71 9.33 -1.13 -0.86
C THR A 71 9.38 0.37 -0.60
N VAL A 72 9.98 0.80 0.51
CA VAL A 72 10.13 2.21 0.85
C VAL A 72 11.08 2.89 -0.13
N LYS A 73 12.30 2.35 -0.27
CA LYS A 73 13.29 2.89 -1.22
C LYS A 73 12.79 2.87 -2.65
N TYR A 74 12.05 1.83 -3.02
CA TYR A 74 11.50 1.72 -4.36
C TYR A 74 10.36 2.72 -4.60
N SER A 75 9.53 2.99 -3.58
CA SER A 75 8.51 4.06 -3.63
C SER A 75 9.16 5.43 -3.82
N ASP A 76 10.19 5.75 -3.04
CA ASP A 76 10.90 7.03 -3.13
C ASP A 76 11.56 7.23 -4.51
N LEU A 77 12.12 6.16 -5.09
CA LEU A 77 12.70 6.18 -6.42
C LEU A 77 11.64 6.47 -7.50
N LEU A 78 10.46 5.85 -7.41
CA LEU A 78 9.37 6.08 -8.35
C LEU A 78 8.75 7.47 -8.18
N GLU A 79 8.61 7.94 -6.94
CA GLU A 79 8.16 9.30 -6.64
C GLU A 79 9.06 10.34 -7.29
N LYS A 80 10.38 10.20 -7.12
CA LYS A 80 11.34 11.10 -7.75
C LYS A 80 11.21 11.11 -9.27
N GLN A 81 11.15 9.93 -9.90
CA GLN A 81 10.98 9.85 -11.36
C GLN A 81 9.68 10.48 -11.85
N LEU A 82 8.59 10.35 -11.08
CA LEU A 82 7.32 10.97 -11.42
C LEU A 82 7.37 12.49 -11.27
N CYS A 83 8.01 13.00 -10.22
CA CYS A 83 8.26 14.42 -10.04
C CYS A 83 9.06 14.98 -11.22
N ASP A 84 10.11 14.28 -11.67
CA ASP A 84 10.92 14.69 -12.82
C ASP A 84 10.07 14.76 -14.11
N LEU A 85 9.17 13.80 -14.33
CA LEU A 85 8.24 13.81 -15.47
C LEU A 85 7.24 14.96 -15.40
N VAL A 86 6.68 15.25 -14.22
CA VAL A 86 5.75 16.36 -14.00
C VAL A 86 6.46 17.70 -14.23
N VAL A 87 7.70 17.86 -13.74
CA VAL A 87 8.52 19.05 -13.96
C VAL A 87 8.79 19.24 -15.46
N ALA A 88 9.23 18.19 -16.16
CA ALA A 88 9.51 18.27 -17.59
C ALA A 88 8.24 18.63 -18.40
N TYR A 89 7.10 18.02 -18.07
CA TYR A 89 5.82 18.34 -18.71
C TYR A 89 5.42 19.80 -18.48
N ARG A 90 5.52 20.28 -17.24
CA ARG A 90 5.18 21.68 -16.90
C ARG A 90 6.13 22.68 -17.54
N GLN A 91 7.42 22.37 -17.62
CA GLN A 91 8.40 23.21 -18.32
C GLN A 91 8.09 23.33 -19.81
N ASN A 92 7.65 22.24 -20.46
CA ASN A 92 7.22 22.27 -21.85
C ASN A 92 5.99 23.17 -22.07
N GLU A 93 5.13 23.29 -21.06
CA GLU A 93 3.97 24.20 -21.04
C GLU A 93 4.32 25.64 -20.59
N GLY A 94 5.60 25.93 -20.33
CA GLY A 94 6.05 27.23 -19.83
C GLY A 94 5.66 27.52 -18.37
N LEU A 95 5.38 26.49 -17.58
CA LEU A 95 4.97 26.58 -16.18
C LEU A 95 6.13 26.26 -15.23
N THR A 96 6.14 26.93 -14.07
CA THR A 96 7.06 26.63 -12.97
C THR A 96 6.44 25.60 -12.02
N THR A 97 7.27 24.82 -11.34
CA THR A 97 6.80 23.79 -10.39
C THR A 97 7.34 24.09 -9.00
N GLN A 98 6.46 24.11 -8.01
CA GLN A 98 6.81 24.17 -6.59
C GLN A 98 6.24 22.93 -5.92
N TRP A 99 7.08 22.21 -5.17
CA TRP A 99 6.69 20.99 -4.46
C TRP A 99 6.31 21.30 -3.01
N ASP A 100 5.25 20.65 -2.54
CA ASP A 100 4.82 20.65 -1.14
C ASP A 100 5.08 19.26 -0.53
N HIS A 101 6.24 19.14 0.12
CA HIS A 101 6.68 17.88 0.73
C HIS A 101 5.93 17.56 2.02
N GLU A 102 5.50 18.57 2.77
CA GLU A 102 4.73 18.36 4.01
C GLU A 102 3.41 17.67 3.69
N LEU A 103 2.73 18.13 2.65
CA LEU A 103 1.50 17.53 2.21
C LEU A 103 1.69 16.11 1.65
N SER A 104 2.83 15.81 1.01
CA SER A 104 3.14 14.43 0.54
C SER A 104 3.05 13.41 1.69
N TYR A 105 3.42 13.81 2.92
CA TYR A 105 3.29 12.93 4.09
C TYR A 105 1.81 12.67 4.44
N LEU A 106 0.96 13.68 4.39
CA LEU A 106 -0.49 13.50 4.62
C LEU A 106 -1.13 12.61 3.55
N LEU A 107 -0.66 12.66 2.31
CA LEU A 107 -1.14 11.75 1.25
C LEU A 107 -0.78 10.28 1.55
N THR A 108 0.23 10.01 2.38
CA THR A 108 0.62 8.65 2.75
C THR A 108 -0.47 7.95 3.56
N SER A 109 -1.15 8.67 4.47
CA SER A 109 -2.24 8.09 5.26
C SER A 109 -3.45 7.78 4.38
N LEU A 110 -3.76 8.65 3.41
CA LEU A 110 -4.81 8.41 2.43
C LEU A 110 -4.53 7.16 1.58
N LEU A 111 -3.30 7.02 1.05
CA LEU A 111 -2.92 5.84 0.27
C LEU A 111 -2.98 4.55 1.10
N SER A 112 -2.60 4.63 2.37
CA SER A 112 -2.67 3.49 3.30
C SER A 112 -4.12 3.11 3.61
N SER A 113 -5.00 4.10 3.77
CA SER A 113 -6.43 3.91 3.97
C SER A 113 -7.09 3.20 2.77
N HIS A 114 -6.81 3.67 1.55
CA HIS A 114 -7.32 3.04 0.33
C HIS A 114 -6.85 1.60 0.16
N GLU A 115 -5.58 1.32 0.49
CA GLU A 115 -5.08 -0.04 0.46
C GLU A 115 -5.76 -0.94 1.51
N CYS A 116 -5.94 -0.42 2.73
CA CYS A 116 -6.65 -1.14 3.79
C CYS A 116 -8.09 -1.46 3.36
N GLU A 117 -8.80 -0.49 2.80
CA GLU A 117 -10.16 -0.66 2.29
C GLU A 117 -10.22 -1.70 1.17
N ARG A 118 -9.23 -1.72 0.27
CA ARG A 118 -9.17 -2.71 -0.81
C ARG A 118 -8.97 -4.14 -0.30
N ILE A 119 -8.13 -4.33 0.73
CA ILE A 119 -7.84 -5.65 1.30
C ILE A 119 -8.98 -6.14 2.19
N THR A 120 -9.57 -5.24 2.99
CA THR A 120 -10.48 -5.60 4.08
C THR A 120 -11.94 -5.30 3.78
N GLY A 121 -12.23 -4.44 2.81
CA GLY A 121 -13.55 -3.88 2.55
C GLY A 121 -13.98 -2.78 3.53
N PHE A 122 -13.13 -2.41 4.50
CA PHE A 122 -13.44 -1.41 5.52
C PHE A 122 -12.71 -0.09 5.27
N THR A 123 -13.47 0.99 5.16
CA THR A 123 -12.92 2.35 5.14
C THR A 123 -12.56 2.78 6.56
N ALA A 124 -11.30 3.15 6.80
CA ALA A 124 -10.81 3.68 8.08
C ALA A 124 -9.78 4.79 7.85
N GLY A 125 -9.79 5.85 8.68
CA GLY A 125 -8.80 6.93 8.60
C GLY A 125 -9.17 8.12 7.71
N ASN A 126 -10.37 8.13 7.12
CA ASN A 126 -10.80 9.21 6.20
C ASN A 126 -11.14 10.51 6.95
N GLU A 127 -11.73 10.41 8.15
CA GLU A 127 -12.08 11.59 8.96
C GLU A 127 -10.82 12.31 9.44
N GLU A 128 -9.85 11.55 9.96
CA GLU A 128 -8.56 12.06 10.42
C GLU A 128 -7.76 12.68 9.27
N PHE A 129 -7.82 12.07 8.09
CA PHE A 129 -7.21 12.64 6.90
C PHE A 129 -7.86 13.97 6.50
N GLN A 130 -9.20 14.05 6.47
CA GLN A 130 -9.90 15.28 6.14
C GLN A 130 -9.59 16.40 7.13
N ASP A 131 -9.49 16.10 8.42
CA ASP A 131 -9.14 17.08 9.44
C ASP A 131 -7.70 17.56 9.31
N ALA A 132 -6.74 16.65 9.10
CA ALA A 132 -5.36 17.01 8.86
C ALA A 132 -5.21 17.87 7.58
N LEU A 133 -5.96 17.53 6.54
CA LEU A 133 -5.98 18.26 5.27
C LEU A 133 -6.57 19.66 5.42
N ARG A 134 -7.66 19.81 6.20
CA ARG A 134 -8.23 21.14 6.53
C ARG A 134 -7.25 22.03 7.29
N GLN A 135 -6.43 21.45 8.16
CA GLN A 135 -5.40 22.21 8.89
C GLN A 135 -4.19 22.56 8.01
N ALA A 136 -3.83 21.67 7.08
CA ALA A 136 -2.68 21.88 6.20
C ALA A 136 -2.95 22.86 5.05
N ILE A 137 -4.19 22.98 4.58
CA ILE A 137 -4.55 23.88 3.48
C ILE A 137 -4.88 25.27 4.03
N PRO A 138 -4.15 26.32 3.63
CA PRO A 138 -4.46 27.68 4.05
C PRO A 138 -5.85 28.12 3.60
N GLU A 139 -6.44 29.08 4.32
CA GLU A 139 -7.69 29.69 3.90
C GLU A 139 -7.59 30.23 2.45
N LYS A 140 -8.71 30.16 1.72
CA LYS A 140 -8.84 30.55 0.29
C LYS A 140 -8.11 29.64 -0.71
N HIS A 141 -7.60 28.49 -0.30
CA HIS A 141 -6.99 27.55 -1.23
C HIS A 141 -7.93 26.37 -1.55
N THR A 142 -7.76 25.75 -2.72
CA THR A 142 -8.49 24.55 -3.13
C THR A 142 -7.59 23.33 -3.12
N PHE A 143 -8.13 22.21 -2.65
CA PHE A 143 -7.52 20.91 -2.81
C PHE A 143 -8.13 20.13 -3.97
N SER A 144 -7.29 19.61 -4.86
CA SER A 144 -7.71 18.67 -5.91
C SER A 144 -6.71 17.52 -5.99
N GLY A 145 -7.19 16.31 -5.73
CA GLY A 145 -6.41 15.08 -5.75
C GLY A 145 -6.84 14.16 -6.88
N PHE A 146 -5.88 13.46 -7.50
CA PHE A 146 -6.12 12.41 -8.48
C PHE A 146 -5.44 11.11 -8.02
N PRO A 147 -6.21 10.14 -7.46
CA PRO A 147 -5.72 8.80 -7.19
C PRO A 147 -5.64 7.99 -8.48
N ILE A 148 -4.52 7.30 -8.71
CA ILE A 148 -4.36 6.30 -9.76
C ILE A 148 -3.68 5.05 -9.18
N GLN A 149 -4.28 3.88 -9.44
CA GLN A 149 -3.73 2.60 -9.07
C GLN A 149 -3.37 1.79 -10.32
N GLN A 150 -2.21 1.15 -10.35
CA GLN A 150 -1.75 0.28 -11.44
C GLN A 150 -1.28 -1.07 -10.91
N ALA A 151 -0.96 -1.99 -11.83
CA ALA A 151 -0.35 -3.28 -11.55
C ALA A 151 1.10 -3.37 -12.06
N HIS A 152 1.75 -2.23 -12.31
CA HIS A 152 3.10 -2.19 -12.87
C HIS A 152 3.90 -0.98 -12.36
N THR A 153 5.21 -1.08 -12.43
CA THR A 153 6.14 -0.07 -11.91
C THR A 153 6.69 0.88 -12.98
N ASN A 154 6.27 0.72 -14.24
CA ASN A 154 6.71 1.60 -15.33
C ASN A 154 6.09 2.99 -15.18
N ILE A 155 6.87 3.92 -14.62
CA ILE A 155 6.41 5.27 -14.29
C ILE A 155 6.10 6.12 -15.52
N LYS A 156 6.81 5.91 -16.64
CA LYS A 156 6.54 6.63 -17.89
C LYS A 156 5.20 6.22 -18.49
N LYS A 157 4.94 4.92 -18.51
CA LYS A 157 3.66 4.37 -18.96
C LYS A 157 2.53 4.89 -18.07
N LEU A 158 2.73 4.85 -16.75
CA LEU A 158 1.74 5.37 -15.81
C LEU A 158 1.49 6.86 -16.04
N PHE A 159 2.52 7.67 -16.19
CA PHE A 159 2.37 9.11 -16.40
C PHE A 159 1.54 9.39 -17.66
N HIS A 160 1.80 8.65 -18.75
CA HIS A 160 1.01 8.73 -19.96
C HIS A 160 -0.45 8.32 -19.76
N GLU A 161 -0.72 7.31 -18.94
CA GLU A 161 -2.10 6.89 -18.59
C GLU A 161 -2.80 7.90 -17.69
N ALA A 162 -2.09 8.46 -16.70
CA ALA A 162 -2.60 9.51 -15.82
C ALA A 162 -3.02 10.74 -16.64
N LEU A 163 -2.21 11.13 -17.64
CA LEU A 163 -2.54 12.22 -18.55
C LEU A 163 -3.77 11.96 -19.44
N LYS A 164 -4.34 10.74 -19.50
CA LYS A 164 -5.63 10.52 -20.20
C LYS A 164 -6.83 11.05 -19.40
N SER A 165 -6.68 11.25 -18.10
CA SER A 165 -7.72 11.82 -17.23
C SER A 165 -7.69 13.34 -17.31
N SER A 166 -8.84 13.96 -17.60
CA SER A 166 -8.98 15.42 -17.59
C SER A 166 -8.64 16.01 -16.22
N LEU A 167 -9.05 15.37 -15.13
CA LEU A 167 -8.72 15.81 -13.76
C LEU A 167 -7.22 15.87 -13.52
N CYS A 168 -6.48 14.87 -14.00
CA CYS A 168 -5.02 14.85 -13.88
C CYS A 168 -4.37 15.95 -14.73
N GLN A 169 -4.84 16.13 -15.96
CA GLN A 169 -4.37 17.22 -16.84
C GLN A 169 -4.64 18.59 -16.21
N ASP A 170 -5.80 18.80 -15.62
CA ASP A 170 -6.17 20.05 -14.94
C ASP A 170 -5.28 20.33 -13.73
N ILE A 171 -4.97 19.29 -12.95
CA ILE A 171 -4.04 19.37 -11.80
C ILE A 171 -2.62 19.72 -12.29
N ILE A 172 -2.08 18.97 -13.25
CA ILE A 172 -0.70 19.13 -13.74
C ILE A 172 -0.53 20.42 -14.54
N SER A 173 -1.54 20.86 -15.28
CA SER A 173 -1.49 22.06 -16.13
C SER A 173 -2.00 23.31 -15.42
N CYS A 174 -2.31 23.21 -14.12
CA CYS A 174 -2.85 24.31 -13.35
C CYS A 174 -1.88 25.51 -13.32
N ARG A 175 -2.47 26.70 -13.55
CA ARG A 175 -1.81 28.01 -13.54
C ARG A 175 -2.33 28.87 -12.38
N GLY A 176 -1.43 29.55 -11.69
CA GLY A 176 -1.72 30.49 -10.60
C GLY A 176 -0.46 30.95 -9.88
N ASP A 177 -0.55 32.05 -9.14
CA ASP A 177 0.60 32.66 -8.46
C ASP A 177 1.11 31.83 -7.27
N LYS A 178 0.19 31.12 -6.61
CA LYS A 178 0.48 30.21 -5.49
C LYS A 178 -0.01 28.80 -5.81
N VAL A 179 0.62 28.18 -6.82
CA VAL A 179 0.39 26.77 -7.16
C VAL A 179 1.48 25.91 -6.52
N ARG A 180 1.06 24.96 -5.68
CA ARG A 180 1.96 23.93 -5.13
C ARG A 180 1.45 22.56 -5.49
N LEU A 181 2.35 21.71 -5.96
CA LEU A 181 2.05 20.32 -6.28
C LEU A 181 2.60 19.41 -5.21
N SER A 182 1.93 18.30 -4.96
CA SER A 182 2.45 17.22 -4.14
C SER A 182 2.21 15.90 -4.87
N VAL A 183 3.21 15.04 -4.83
CA VAL A 183 3.15 13.68 -5.35
C VAL A 183 3.45 12.76 -4.19
N ARG A 184 2.68 11.69 -4.08
CA ARG A 184 3.04 10.57 -3.21
C ARG A 184 2.87 9.26 -3.94
N VAL A 185 3.86 8.39 -3.82
CA VAL A 185 3.88 7.06 -4.40
C VAL A 185 4.03 6.02 -3.31
N CYS A 186 3.17 4.99 -3.31
CA CYS A 186 3.29 3.84 -2.41
C CYS A 186 3.34 2.53 -3.20
N VAL A 187 4.33 1.69 -2.88
CA VAL A 187 4.52 0.35 -3.44
C VAL A 187 4.10 -0.70 -2.42
N PHE A 188 3.04 -1.42 -2.74
CA PHE A 188 2.54 -2.54 -1.94
C PHE A 188 2.95 -3.87 -2.58
N PRO A 189 3.58 -4.79 -1.83
CA PRO A 189 4.06 -6.03 -2.39
C PRO A 189 2.96 -7.09 -2.44
N TYR A 190 2.46 -7.37 -3.64
CA TYR A 190 1.54 -8.49 -3.88
C TYR A 190 2.25 -9.76 -4.38
N PRO A 191 1.72 -10.95 -4.07
CA PRO A 191 2.22 -12.23 -4.61
C PRO A 191 2.27 -12.25 -6.15
N GLU A 192 1.33 -11.54 -6.79
CA GLU A 192 1.16 -11.47 -8.24
C GLU A 192 2.04 -10.42 -8.92
N SER A 193 2.92 -9.74 -8.18
CA SER A 193 3.76 -8.64 -8.70
C SER A 193 2.94 -7.45 -9.23
N SER A 194 1.79 -7.15 -8.62
CA SER A 194 0.98 -5.96 -8.91
C SER A 194 1.40 -4.80 -8.02
N PHE A 195 1.51 -3.59 -8.55
CA PHE A 195 2.05 -2.43 -7.86
C PHE A 195 1.46 -1.12 -8.37
N LEU A 196 1.30 -0.16 -7.44
CA LEU A 196 1.43 1.31 -7.59
C LEU A 196 0.14 2.05 -7.29
N ALA A 197 0.09 2.78 -6.17
CA ALA A 197 -0.93 3.80 -5.91
C ALA A 197 -0.27 5.17 -5.85
N ILE A 198 -0.76 6.11 -6.66
CA ILE A 198 -0.23 7.46 -6.82
C ILE A 198 -1.35 8.43 -6.54
N LEU A 199 -1.09 9.40 -5.67
CA LEU A 199 -1.95 10.55 -5.51
C LEU A 199 -1.22 11.78 -6.01
N LEU A 200 -1.77 12.40 -7.05
CA LEU A 200 -1.32 13.70 -7.53
C LEU A 200 -2.20 14.77 -6.91
N TYR A 201 -1.59 15.76 -6.28
CA TYR A 201 -2.28 16.83 -5.60
C TYR A 201 -1.85 18.20 -6.12
N ASN A 202 -2.82 19.11 -6.21
CA ASN A 202 -2.60 20.53 -6.48
C ASN A 202 -3.31 21.43 -5.47
N ASN A 203 -2.54 22.37 -4.92
CA ASN A 203 -3.01 23.50 -4.13
C ASN A 203 -3.04 24.78 -4.99
N LYS A 204 -4.22 25.40 -5.13
CA LYS A 204 -4.38 26.68 -5.84
C LYS A 204 -5.17 27.68 -5.01
N GLU A 205 -4.72 28.94 -4.96
CA GLU A 205 -5.50 30.05 -4.39
C GLU A 205 -6.77 30.32 -5.24
N LYS A 206 -7.94 30.39 -4.59
CA LYS A 206 -9.20 30.83 -5.20
C LYS A 206 -9.06 32.30 -5.56
N LYS A 207 -9.27 32.64 -6.84
CA LYS A 207 -9.50 34.03 -7.23
C LYS A 207 -10.84 34.46 -6.64
N GLY A 208 -10.82 35.52 -5.83
CA GLY A 208 -12.02 36.18 -5.31
C GLY A 208 -12.80 36.89 -6.41
#